data_AF-A0AAV8VM07-F1
#
_entry.id   AF-A0AAV8VM07-F1
#
_cell.length_a   1.000
_cell.length_b   1.000
_cell.length_c   1.000
_cell.angle_alpha   90.00
_cell.angle_beta   90.00
_cell.angle_gamma   90.00
#
_symmetry.space_group_name_H-M   'P 1'
#
loop_
_entity.id
_entity.type
_entity.pdbx_description
1 polymer ?
#
loop_
_entity_poly.entity_id
_entity_poly.type
_entity_poly.pdbx_seq_one_letter_code
_entity_poly.pdbx_strand_id
1 'polypeptide(L)'
;MKPIGKTRIHIYRTDTGRHRFIMASVPCLPRYVLDTLRVEAQKVRAIAKLEENWSLSEIARDLNKRWQEEQRLQRPVRQGVGKVSNNEEDNALVEYIRQNPFQTAVKAREETLFPGSVITARRRLKQSGLRNCAAVSKTFLSNDHKQRRIQFANAFLKRGHEFWNNAIFSDEKTFQSCNSGRLRVYRPRNTRFEERYTLPNASSGRFSVNVWGWISVEGPGCYRQYNKFFRIILSSSM
;
A
#
# COMPACT_ATOMS: atom_id res chain seq x y z
N MET A 1 23.33 -36.22 44.98
CA MET A 1 23.00 -35.88 43.57
C MET A 1 22.17 -37.01 42.98
N LYS A 2 20.97 -36.71 42.47
CA LYS A 2 20.22 -37.58 41.53
C LYS A 2 19.78 -36.71 40.35
N PRO A 3 19.92 -37.15 39.10
CA PRO A 3 19.56 -36.35 37.94
C PRO A 3 18.05 -36.44 37.70
N ILE A 4 17.38 -35.30 37.56
CA ILE A 4 15.97 -35.26 37.17
C ILE A 4 15.93 -35.32 35.63
N GLY A 5 15.30 -36.38 35.13
CA GLY A 5 15.25 -36.74 33.71
C GLY A 5 14.49 -35.74 32.85
N LYS A 6 14.91 -35.63 31.58
CA LYS A 6 14.30 -34.78 30.55
C LYS A 6 12.85 -35.20 30.30
N THR A 7 11.89 -34.32 30.58
CA THR A 7 10.49 -34.55 30.23
C THR A 7 10.18 -34.01 28.84
N ARG A 8 9.70 -34.90 27.97
CA ARG A 8 9.30 -34.65 26.58
C ARG A 8 7.90 -34.03 26.56
N ILE A 9 7.73 -32.88 25.91
CA ILE A 9 6.44 -32.18 25.81
C ILE A 9 5.67 -32.70 24.60
N HIS A 10 4.48 -33.26 24.81
CA HIS A 10 3.50 -33.53 23.76
C HIS A 10 2.49 -32.38 23.70
N ILE A 11 2.34 -31.77 22.53
CA ILE A 11 1.36 -30.72 22.27
C ILE A 11 0.20 -31.35 21.51
N TYR A 12 -1.01 -31.30 22.06
CA TYR A 12 -2.23 -31.65 21.33
C TYR A 12 -3.03 -30.38 21.00
N ARG A 13 -3.60 -30.37 19.79
CA ARG A 13 -4.39 -29.28 19.22
C ARG A 13 -5.87 -29.53 19.52
N THR A 14 -6.59 -28.55 20.05
CA THR A 14 -8.06 -28.60 20.18
C THR A 14 -8.72 -27.52 19.33
N ASP A 15 -9.87 -27.89 18.75
CA ASP A 15 -10.54 -27.22 17.62
C ASP A 15 -11.30 -25.93 17.93
N THR A 16 -11.09 -25.32 19.10
CA THR A 16 -11.90 -24.16 19.53
C THR A 16 -11.09 -22.89 19.77
N GLY A 17 -10.10 -22.60 18.92
CA GLY A 17 -9.56 -21.24 18.64
C GLY A 17 -9.13 -20.33 19.81
N ARG A 18 -9.20 -20.79 21.05
CA ARG A 18 -8.79 -20.10 22.27
C ARG A 18 -7.66 -20.91 22.86
N HIS A 19 -6.44 -20.42 22.69
CA HIS A 19 -5.29 -20.95 23.39
C HIS A 19 -5.49 -20.79 24.90
N ARG A 20 -6.01 -21.80 25.58
CA ARG A 20 -5.82 -21.96 27.01
C ARG A 20 -4.47 -22.64 27.20
N PHE A 21 -3.47 -21.85 27.57
CA PHE A 21 -2.25 -22.39 28.17
C PHE A 21 -2.65 -23.05 29.49
N ILE A 22 -2.76 -24.38 29.49
CA ILE A 22 -2.80 -25.14 30.73
C ILE A 22 -1.38 -25.06 31.28
N MET A 23 -1.21 -24.24 32.32
CA MET A 23 0.02 -24.10 33.11
C MET A 23 0.40 -25.47 33.67
N ALA A 24 1.21 -26.23 32.94
CA ALA A 24 1.87 -27.40 33.48
C ALA A 24 2.96 -26.89 34.45
N SER A 25 2.71 -27.08 35.75
CA SER A 25 3.73 -27.09 36.81
C SER A 25 4.70 -25.91 36.81
N VAL A 26 4.19 -24.73 37.16
CA VAL A 26 5.01 -23.59 37.60
C VAL A 26 5.77 -24.01 38.88
N PRO A 27 7.10 -23.81 38.99
CA PRO A 27 7.79 -23.93 40.27
C PRO A 27 7.10 -23.00 41.26
N CYS A 28 6.49 -23.59 42.27
CA CYS A 28 5.52 -22.97 43.15
C CYS A 28 6.05 -21.69 43.81
N LEU A 29 5.63 -20.53 43.28
CA LEU A 29 5.64 -19.30 44.06
C LEU A 29 4.62 -19.46 45.21
N PRO A 30 4.99 -19.19 46.48
CA PRO A 30 4.04 -19.21 47.58
C PRO A 30 2.87 -18.27 47.30
N ARG A 31 1.65 -18.75 47.53
CA ARG A 31 0.40 -18.06 47.15
C ARG A 31 0.29 -16.62 47.69
N TYR A 32 0.88 -16.35 48.86
CA TYR A 32 0.93 -15.01 49.46
C TYR A 32 1.72 -13.99 48.63
N VAL A 33 2.71 -14.43 47.85
CA VAL A 33 3.51 -13.56 46.97
C VAL A 33 2.71 -13.21 45.71
N LEU A 34 1.89 -14.13 45.21
CA LEU A 34 1.00 -13.85 44.08
C LEU A 34 -0.13 -12.88 44.45
N ASP A 35 -0.60 -12.92 45.70
CA ASP A 35 -1.65 -12.04 46.23
C ASP A 35 -1.19 -10.59 46.47
N THR A 36 0.12 -10.36 46.62
CA THR A 36 0.73 -9.01 46.71
C THR A 36 1.03 -8.39 45.35
N LEU A 37 1.06 -9.20 44.28
CA LEU A 37 1.33 -8.75 42.91
C LEU A 37 0.02 -8.32 42.22
N ARG A 38 -0.35 -7.06 42.44
CA ARG A 38 -1.62 -6.42 42.04
C ARG A 38 -1.83 -6.28 40.52
N VAL A 39 -0.81 -6.50 39.69
CA VAL A 39 -0.86 -6.32 38.21
C VAL A 39 -0.10 -7.45 37.50
N GLU A 40 -0.67 -8.01 36.43
CA GLU A 40 -0.11 -9.13 35.64
C GLU A 40 1.31 -8.87 35.12
N ALA A 41 1.66 -7.60 34.87
CA ALA A 41 3.01 -7.18 34.51
C ALA A 41 4.06 -7.42 35.62
N GLN A 42 3.68 -7.36 36.90
CA GLN A 42 4.56 -7.65 38.03
C GLN A 42 4.86 -9.15 38.12
N LYS A 43 3.85 -9.99 37.85
CA LYS A 43 3.98 -11.46 37.87
C LYS A 43 4.94 -11.94 36.78
N VAL A 44 4.77 -11.48 35.54
CA VAL A 44 5.65 -11.85 34.41
C VAL A 44 7.11 -11.45 34.67
N ARG A 45 7.33 -10.28 35.27
CA ARG A 45 8.68 -9.79 35.56
C ARG A 45 9.33 -10.49 36.75
N ALA A 46 8.56 -10.78 37.80
CA ALA A 46 9.02 -11.57 38.93
C ALA A 46 9.43 -12.98 38.49
N ILE A 47 8.64 -13.61 37.59
CA ILE A 47 8.96 -14.92 37.01
C ILE A 47 10.30 -14.88 36.25
N ALA A 48 10.50 -13.91 35.37
CA ALA A 48 11.76 -13.78 34.63
C ALA A 48 12.98 -13.61 35.57
N LYS A 49 12.83 -12.87 36.67
CA LYS A 49 13.91 -12.68 37.66
C LYS A 49 14.18 -13.92 38.50
N LEU A 50 13.15 -14.73 38.75
CA LEU A 50 13.31 -16.04 39.40
C LEU A 50 14.05 -17.02 38.49
N GLU A 51 13.79 -16.99 37.18
CA GLU A 51 14.55 -17.76 36.18
C GLU A 51 16.02 -17.30 36.12
N GLU A 52 16.28 -16.01 36.37
CA GLU A 52 17.63 -15.45 36.54
C GLU A 52 18.22 -15.68 37.95
N ASN A 53 17.60 -16.54 38.77
CA ASN A 53 18.08 -16.97 40.09
C ASN A 53 18.12 -15.88 41.18
N TRP A 54 17.31 -14.83 41.06
CA TRP A 54 17.14 -13.81 42.11
C TRP A 54 16.32 -14.36 43.29
N SER A 55 16.67 -13.97 44.52
CA SER A 55 15.86 -14.28 45.70
C SER A 55 14.56 -13.47 45.73
N LEU A 56 13.54 -14.02 46.40
CA LEU A 56 12.24 -13.35 46.57
C LEU A 56 12.36 -11.97 47.24
N SER A 57 13.30 -11.83 48.17
CA SER A 57 13.58 -10.57 48.87
C SER A 57 14.19 -9.51 47.95
N GLU A 58 15.04 -9.91 47.00
CA GLU A 58 15.63 -9.00 46.01
C GLU A 58 14.60 -8.56 44.97
N ILE A 59 13.71 -9.46 44.56
CA ILE A 59 12.61 -9.15 43.65
C ILE A 59 11.63 -8.17 44.33
N ALA A 60 11.27 -8.41 45.58
CA ALA A 60 10.42 -7.50 46.35
C ALA A 60 11.05 -6.11 46.50
N ARG A 61 12.34 -6.03 46.81
CA ARG A 61 13.07 -4.76 46.93
C ARG A 61 13.12 -3.98 45.62
N ASP A 62 13.38 -4.64 44.50
CA ASP A 62 13.40 -4.00 43.17
C ASP A 62 12.01 -3.51 42.73
N LEU A 63 10.96 -4.30 42.95
CA LEU A 63 9.60 -3.90 42.63
C LEU A 63 9.16 -2.70 43.49
N ASN A 64 9.50 -2.70 44.77
CA ASN A 64 9.15 -1.62 45.69
C ASN A 64 9.92 -0.33 45.36
N LYS A 65 11.21 -0.44 45.03
CA LYS A 65 12.04 0.70 44.57
C LYS A 65 11.44 1.37 43.32
N ARG A 66 11.05 0.58 42.31
CA ARG A 66 10.42 1.10 41.08
C ARG A 66 9.05 1.73 41.32
N TRP A 67 8.26 1.18 42.24
CA TRP A 67 6.97 1.78 42.59
C TRP A 67 7.14 3.16 43.23
N GLN A 68 8.14 3.31 44.10
CA GLN A 68 8.50 4.58 44.73
C GLN A 68 9.05 5.60 43.71
N GLU A 69 9.86 5.16 42.75
CA GLU A 69 10.54 6.05 41.78
C GLU A 69 9.70 6.40 40.55
N GLU A 70 9.01 5.43 39.94
CA GLU A 70 8.39 5.60 38.61
C GLU A 70 6.86 5.78 38.70
N GLN A 71 6.24 5.44 39.84
CA GLN A 71 4.78 5.24 40.00
C GLN A 71 4.11 4.47 38.84
N ARG A 72 4.89 3.67 38.11
CA ARG A 72 4.47 2.96 36.90
C ARG A 72 5.13 1.59 36.90
N LEU A 73 4.33 0.57 36.62
CA LEU A 73 4.77 -0.83 36.59
C LEU A 73 4.96 -1.36 35.15
N GLN A 74 4.63 -0.54 34.15
CA GLN A 74 4.76 -0.87 32.74
C GLN A 74 6.15 -0.50 32.22
N ARG A 75 6.63 -1.21 31.19
CA ARG A 75 7.86 -0.81 30.50
C ARG A 75 7.67 0.61 29.93
N PRO A 76 8.64 1.52 30.10
CA PRO A 76 8.55 2.85 29.48
C PRO A 76 8.47 2.69 27.97
N VAL A 77 7.68 3.55 27.33
CA VAL A 77 7.63 3.62 25.87
C VAL A 77 9.03 3.93 25.40
N ARG A 78 9.65 2.98 24.67
CA ARG A 78 10.97 3.20 24.09
C ARG A 78 10.87 4.38 23.13
N GLN A 79 11.62 5.44 23.38
CA GLN A 79 11.79 6.50 22.40
C GLN A 79 12.54 5.88 21.21
N GLY A 80 11.88 5.85 20.05
CA GLY A 80 12.50 5.33 18.83
C GLY A 80 13.66 6.23 18.39
N VAL A 81 14.56 5.68 17.59
CA VAL A 81 15.58 6.47 16.89
C VAL A 81 14.87 7.55 16.08
N GLY A 82 15.38 8.78 16.17
CA GLY A 82 14.87 9.94 15.45
C GLY A 82 14.78 9.70 13.94
N LYS A 83 14.05 10.58 13.27
CA LYS A 83 13.97 10.59 11.81
C LYS A 83 15.37 10.85 11.23
N VAL A 84 15.74 10.11 10.18
CA VAL A 84 16.98 10.37 9.39
C VAL A 84 16.91 11.71 8.65
N SER A 85 15.70 12.16 8.33
CA SER A 85 15.43 13.38 7.59
C SER A 85 14.75 14.46 8.44
N ASN A 86 15.05 15.71 8.09
CA ASN A 86 14.43 16.91 8.65
C ASN A 86 13.11 17.23 7.95
N ASN A 87 12.30 18.09 8.57
CA ASN A 87 11.01 18.48 7.98
C ASN A 87 11.18 19.27 6.67
N GLU A 88 12.24 20.07 6.54
CA GLU A 88 12.54 20.82 5.32
C GLU A 88 12.90 19.90 4.14
N GLU A 89 13.71 18.89 4.39
CA GLU A 89 14.07 17.88 3.39
C GLU A 89 12.87 17.03 2.97
N ASP A 90 12.02 16.65 3.95
CA ASP A 90 10.76 15.96 3.68
C ASP A 90 9.83 16.83 2.80
N ASN A 91 9.76 18.14 3.07
CA ASN A 91 8.95 19.09 2.30
C ASN A 91 9.49 19.29 0.88
N ALA A 92 10.81 19.45 0.72
CA ALA A 92 11.45 19.58 -0.59
C ALA A 92 11.18 18.34 -1.47
N LEU A 93 11.29 17.14 -0.89
CA LEU A 93 10.96 15.88 -1.57
C LEU A 93 9.50 15.83 -2.02
N VAL A 94 8.57 16.25 -1.16
CA VAL A 94 7.14 16.26 -1.46
C VAL A 94 6.82 17.27 -2.55
N GLU A 95 7.42 18.47 -2.49
CA GLU A 95 7.17 19.54 -3.45
C GLU A 95 7.69 19.18 -4.84
N TYR A 96 8.91 18.61 -4.92
CA TYR A 96 9.46 18.10 -6.18
C TYR A 96 8.51 17.11 -6.87
N ILE A 97 7.95 16.15 -6.11
CA ILE A 97 7.00 15.17 -6.65
C ILE A 97 5.64 15.81 -7.00
N ARG A 98 5.19 16.84 -6.28
CA ARG A 98 3.94 17.55 -6.63
C ARG A 98 4.06 18.26 -7.96
N GLN A 99 5.21 18.87 -8.22
CA GLN A 99 5.54 19.51 -9.49
C GLN A 99 5.76 18.48 -10.61
N ASN A 100 6.35 17.32 -10.27
CA ASN A 100 6.66 16.26 -11.23
C ASN A 100 6.05 14.90 -10.83
N PRO A 101 4.71 14.71 -10.94
CA PRO A 101 4.03 13.52 -10.42
C PRO A 101 4.47 12.19 -11.02
N PHE A 102 4.98 12.21 -12.26
CA PHE A 102 5.41 11.02 -12.99
C PHE A 102 6.86 10.60 -12.72
N GLN A 103 7.61 11.39 -11.94
CA GLN A 103 8.98 11.05 -11.61
C GLN A 103 9.08 9.92 -10.60
N THR A 104 10.20 9.21 -10.63
CA THR A 104 10.46 8.13 -9.70
C THR A 104 10.96 8.67 -8.36
N ALA A 105 10.77 7.90 -7.29
CA ALA A 105 11.34 8.24 -5.99
C ALA A 105 12.88 8.17 -5.97
N VAL A 106 13.51 7.54 -6.96
CA VAL A 106 14.97 7.54 -7.10
C VAL A 106 15.41 8.91 -7.56
N LYS A 107 14.83 9.39 -8.67
CA LYS A 107 15.14 10.71 -9.22
C LYS A 107 14.79 11.83 -8.23
N ALA A 108 13.63 11.76 -7.58
CA ALA A 108 13.26 12.75 -6.58
C ALA A 108 14.25 12.81 -5.41
N ARG A 109 14.82 11.66 -4.99
CA ARG A 109 15.85 11.62 -3.93
C ARG A 109 17.14 12.29 -4.38
N GLU A 110 17.57 12.03 -5.62
CA GLU A 110 18.80 12.58 -6.21
C GLU A 110 18.69 14.10 -6.37
N GLU A 111 17.58 14.58 -6.91
CA GLU A 111 17.35 16.00 -7.19
C GLU A 111 17.18 16.84 -5.92
N THR A 112 16.60 16.27 -4.85
CA THR A 112 16.45 16.98 -3.56
C THR A 112 17.55 16.65 -2.56
N LEU A 113 18.59 15.91 -2.97
CA LEU A 113 19.70 15.47 -2.10
C LEU A 113 19.24 14.84 -0.78
N PHE A 114 18.16 14.06 -0.81
CA PHE A 114 17.53 13.54 0.41
C PHE A 114 18.47 12.55 1.14
N PRO A 115 18.72 12.71 2.45
CA PRO A 115 19.80 11.99 3.16
C PRO A 115 19.50 10.50 3.39
N GLY A 116 18.24 10.08 3.30
CA GLY A 116 17.84 8.69 3.50
C GLY A 116 17.82 7.84 2.22
N SER A 117 17.63 6.54 2.39
CA SER A 117 17.46 5.61 1.27
C SER A 117 16.17 5.89 0.46
N VAL A 118 16.09 5.36 -0.76
CA VAL A 118 14.87 5.44 -1.61
C VAL A 118 13.63 4.89 -0.90
N ILE A 119 13.81 3.85 -0.08
CA ILE A 119 12.72 3.27 0.72
C ILE A 119 12.21 4.29 1.75
N THR A 120 13.12 5.01 2.38
CA THR A 120 12.80 6.09 3.33
C THR A 120 12.06 7.23 2.63
N ALA A 121 12.56 7.68 1.47
CA ALA A 121 11.88 8.69 0.66
C ALA A 121 10.44 8.28 0.28
N ARG A 122 10.23 7.03 -0.17
CA ARG A 122 8.88 6.50 -0.45
C ARG A 122 7.99 6.50 0.79
N ARG A 123 8.54 6.17 1.96
CA ARG A 123 7.81 6.22 3.24
C ARG A 123 7.38 7.65 3.58
N ARG A 124 8.23 8.65 3.35
CA ARG A 124 7.92 10.07 3.53
C ARG A 124 6.81 10.55 2.61
N LEU A 125 6.93 10.24 1.31
CA LEU A 125 5.88 10.53 0.33
C LEU A 125 4.54 9.91 0.73
N LYS A 126 4.55 8.65 1.20
CA LYS A 126 3.34 7.98 1.69
C LYS A 126 2.77 8.66 2.94
N GLN A 127 3.61 9.12 3.86
CA GLN A 127 3.20 9.84 5.07
C GLN A 127 2.57 11.20 4.75
N SER A 128 3.04 11.89 3.71
CA SER A 128 2.45 13.15 3.23
C SER A 128 1.17 12.96 2.39
N GLY A 129 0.72 11.71 2.21
CA GLY A 129 -0.51 11.38 1.48
C GLY A 129 -0.31 11.06 0.00
N LEU A 130 0.92 11.14 -0.53
CA LEU A 130 1.24 10.81 -1.91
C LEU A 130 1.50 9.31 -2.07
N ARG A 131 0.76 8.66 -2.97
CA ARG A 131 0.91 7.23 -3.23
C ARG A 131 1.36 6.99 -4.67
N ASN A 132 2.32 6.08 -4.82
CA ASN A 132 2.68 5.54 -6.12
C ASN A 132 1.53 4.64 -6.63
N CYS A 133 0.86 5.09 -7.68
CA CYS A 133 -0.27 4.41 -8.31
C CYS A 133 0.01 4.21 -9.81
N ALA A 134 -0.71 3.28 -10.44
CA ALA A 134 -0.74 3.22 -11.90
C ALA A 134 -1.47 4.45 -12.45
N ALA A 135 -0.85 5.12 -13.42
CA ALA A 135 -1.45 6.22 -14.14
C ALA A 135 -2.61 5.71 -15.02
N VAL A 136 -3.64 6.53 -15.17
CA VAL A 136 -4.73 6.24 -16.10
C VAL A 136 -4.41 6.90 -17.44
N SER A 137 -4.59 6.14 -18.52
CA SER A 137 -4.52 6.68 -19.88
C SER A 137 -5.93 7.11 -20.31
N LYS A 138 -6.11 8.40 -20.63
CA LYS A 138 -7.37 8.91 -21.19
C LYS A 138 -7.08 9.90 -22.31
N THR A 139 -8.05 10.03 -23.21
CA THR A 139 -8.06 11.14 -24.15
C THR A 139 -8.38 12.43 -23.42
N PHE A 140 -7.65 13.49 -23.74
CA PHE A 140 -7.92 14.82 -23.24
C PHE A 140 -9.28 15.31 -23.78
N LEU A 141 -10.11 15.89 -22.91
CA LEU A 141 -11.41 16.45 -23.27
C LEU A 141 -11.43 17.93 -22.93
N SER A 142 -11.62 18.78 -23.93
CA SER A 142 -11.90 20.20 -23.72
C SER A 142 -13.23 20.40 -22.97
N ASN A 143 -13.42 21.56 -22.37
CA ASN A 143 -14.68 21.87 -21.69
C ASN A 143 -15.89 21.82 -22.64
N ASP A 144 -15.69 22.26 -23.87
CA ASP A 144 -16.66 22.18 -24.96
C ASP A 144 -16.98 20.72 -25.34
N HIS A 145 -15.99 19.82 -25.44
CA HIS A 145 -16.25 18.38 -25.60
C HIS A 145 -17.08 17.79 -24.46
N LYS A 146 -16.81 18.21 -23.21
CA LYS A 146 -17.58 17.76 -22.03
C LYS A 146 -19.04 18.22 -22.12
N GLN A 147 -19.27 19.48 -22.48
CA GLN A 147 -20.62 20.04 -22.63
C GLN A 147 -21.41 19.32 -23.73
N ARG A 148 -20.84 19.13 -24.93
CA ARG A 148 -21.51 18.39 -26.01
C ARG A 148 -21.86 16.96 -25.62
N ARG A 149 -20.96 16.28 -24.90
CA ARG A 149 -21.23 14.92 -24.40
C ARG A 149 -22.39 14.89 -23.41
N ILE A 150 -22.49 15.87 -22.51
CA ILE A 150 -23.61 15.99 -21.57
C ILE A 150 -24.91 16.28 -22.32
N GLN A 151 -24.90 17.20 -23.29
CA GLN A 151 -26.07 17.51 -24.12
C GLN A 151 -26.55 16.29 -24.89
N PHE A 152 -25.62 15.55 -25.52
CA PHE A 152 -25.91 14.29 -26.19
C PHE A 152 -26.52 13.28 -25.22
N ALA A 153 -25.89 13.03 -24.07
CA ALA A 153 -26.41 12.10 -23.07
C ALA A 153 -27.83 12.46 -22.64
N ASN A 154 -28.10 13.74 -22.34
CA ASN A 154 -29.43 14.21 -21.95
C ASN A 154 -30.48 14.08 -23.06
N ALA A 155 -30.10 14.32 -24.32
CA ALA A 155 -31.00 14.21 -25.47
C ALA A 155 -31.46 12.76 -25.72
N PHE A 156 -30.59 11.78 -25.43
CA PHE A 156 -30.88 10.36 -25.65
C PHE A 156 -31.26 9.58 -24.38
N LEU A 157 -31.17 10.20 -23.19
CA LEU A 157 -31.43 9.56 -21.89
C LEU A 157 -32.85 8.96 -21.78
N LYS A 158 -33.85 9.65 -22.35
CA LYS A 158 -35.27 9.26 -22.28
C LYS A 158 -35.71 8.34 -23.44
N ARG A 159 -34.79 7.92 -24.31
CA ARG A 159 -35.12 7.04 -25.43
C ARG A 159 -35.41 5.63 -24.92
N GLY A 160 -36.54 5.06 -25.35
CA GLY A 160 -36.98 3.72 -24.97
C GLY A 160 -36.24 2.61 -25.74
N HIS A 161 -36.52 1.36 -25.37
CA HIS A 161 -35.88 0.18 -25.94
C HIS A 161 -36.05 0.06 -27.46
N GLU A 162 -37.23 0.40 -28.00
CA GLU A 162 -37.49 0.31 -29.44
C GLU A 162 -36.50 1.14 -30.28
N PHE A 163 -36.17 2.35 -29.82
CA PHE A 163 -35.19 3.20 -30.47
C PHE A 163 -33.80 2.55 -30.48
N TRP A 164 -33.38 1.97 -29.36
CA TRP A 164 -32.06 1.34 -29.23
C TRP A 164 -31.97 0.00 -29.96
N ASN A 165 -33.07 -0.75 -30.08
CA ASN A 165 -33.13 -2.00 -30.84
C ASN A 165 -32.90 -1.76 -32.34
N ASN A 166 -33.29 -0.58 -32.84
CA ASN A 166 -33.09 -0.17 -34.23
C ASN A 166 -31.77 0.58 -34.47
N ALA A 167 -30.94 0.74 -33.43
CA ALA A 167 -29.68 1.46 -33.53
C ALA A 167 -28.51 0.50 -33.79
N ILE A 168 -27.66 0.86 -34.75
CA ILE A 168 -26.37 0.21 -34.99
C ILE A 168 -25.26 1.14 -34.55
N PHE A 169 -24.34 0.62 -33.73
CA PHE A 169 -23.13 1.34 -33.35
C PHE A 169 -21.96 0.85 -34.20
N SER A 170 -21.29 1.76 -34.90
CA SER A 170 -20.04 1.47 -35.60
C SER A 170 -18.91 2.33 -35.05
N ASP A 171 -17.70 1.80 -35.05
CA ASP A 171 -16.51 2.54 -34.63
C ASP A 171 -15.27 2.01 -35.35
N GLU A 172 -14.24 2.85 -35.40
CA GLU A 172 -12.91 2.48 -35.87
C GLU A 172 -11.97 2.34 -34.68
N LYS A 173 -11.29 1.19 -34.61
CA LYS A 173 -10.27 0.92 -33.60
C LYS A 173 -8.92 0.66 -34.23
N THR A 174 -7.96 1.48 -33.81
CA THR A 174 -6.54 1.23 -34.05
C THR A 174 -5.95 0.40 -32.89
N PHE A 175 -5.53 -0.82 -33.18
CA PHE A 175 -4.71 -1.64 -32.28
C PHE A 175 -3.25 -1.32 -32.51
N GLN A 176 -2.54 -0.90 -31.46
CA GLN A 176 -1.14 -0.51 -31.57
C GLN A 176 -0.30 -1.20 -30.52
N SER A 177 0.96 -1.45 -30.86
CA SER A 177 1.95 -1.83 -29.84
C SER A 177 2.18 -0.65 -28.90
N CYS A 178 2.20 -0.93 -27.59
CA CYS A 178 2.57 0.03 -26.55
C CYS A 178 3.83 -0.47 -25.84
N ASN A 179 4.65 0.45 -25.30
CA ASN A 179 5.73 0.05 -24.40
C ASN A 179 5.07 -0.55 -23.15
N SER A 180 5.41 -1.81 -22.85
CA SER A 180 4.75 -2.72 -21.87
C SER A 180 4.70 -2.23 -20.40
N GLY A 181 5.16 -1.01 -20.10
CA GLY A 181 5.16 -0.46 -18.75
C GLY A 181 3.90 0.36 -18.45
N ARG A 182 3.09 -0.09 -17.47
CA ARG A 182 2.12 0.82 -16.82
C ARG A 182 2.90 1.92 -16.11
N LEU A 183 2.93 3.11 -16.71
CA LEU A 183 3.53 4.29 -16.10
C LEU A 183 2.92 4.52 -14.72
N ARG A 184 3.79 4.88 -13.78
CA ARG A 184 3.43 5.13 -12.38
C ARG A 184 3.35 6.63 -12.16
N VAL A 185 2.48 7.04 -11.25
CA VAL A 185 2.29 8.42 -10.85
C VAL A 185 2.15 8.50 -9.33
N TYR A 186 2.78 9.49 -8.71
CA TYR A 186 2.53 9.85 -7.32
C TYR A 186 1.35 10.81 -7.25
N ARG A 187 0.30 10.41 -6.54
CA ARG A 187 -0.89 11.24 -6.38
C ARG A 187 -1.56 11.07 -5.03
N PRO A 188 -2.32 12.08 -4.56
CA PRO A 188 -3.20 11.93 -3.42
C PRO A 188 -4.32 10.91 -3.64
N ARG A 189 -5.04 10.59 -2.56
CA ARG A 189 -6.24 9.74 -2.63
C ARG A 189 -7.34 10.49 -3.38
N ASN A 190 -8.20 9.76 -4.11
CA ASN A 190 -9.36 10.27 -4.86
C ASN A 190 -9.08 11.22 -6.04
N THR A 191 -7.83 11.56 -6.33
CA THR A 191 -7.45 12.42 -7.46
C THR A 191 -7.17 11.65 -8.77
N ARG A 192 -7.81 10.49 -8.95
CA ARG A 192 -7.44 9.54 -10.02
C ARG A 192 -7.64 10.10 -11.45
N PHE A 193 -8.63 10.96 -11.63
CA PHE A 193 -9.05 11.47 -12.94
C PHE A 193 -8.68 12.95 -13.15
N GLU A 194 -7.90 13.53 -12.24
CA GLU A 194 -7.36 14.86 -12.47
C GLU A 194 -6.35 14.81 -13.62
N GLU A 195 -6.39 15.83 -14.45
CA GLU A 195 -5.59 15.91 -15.66
C GLU A 195 -4.09 15.82 -15.38
N ARG A 196 -3.63 16.46 -14.29
CA ARG A 196 -2.24 16.43 -13.82
C ARG A 196 -1.71 15.02 -13.50
N TYR A 197 -2.59 14.05 -13.24
CA TYR A 197 -2.23 12.67 -12.89
C TYR A 197 -2.63 11.65 -13.96
N THR A 198 -3.15 12.14 -15.08
CA THR A 198 -3.62 11.34 -16.21
C THR A 198 -2.63 11.48 -17.35
N LEU A 199 -2.40 10.40 -18.08
CA LEU A 199 -1.56 10.43 -19.27
C LEU A 199 -2.42 10.55 -20.52
N PRO A 200 -2.00 11.35 -21.52
CA PRO A 200 -2.53 11.20 -22.85
C PRO A 200 -2.17 9.80 -23.36
N ASN A 201 -3.04 9.22 -24.19
CA ASN A 201 -2.79 7.92 -24.81
C ASN A 201 -1.49 7.97 -25.62
N ALA A 202 -0.42 7.35 -25.10
CA ALA A 202 0.86 7.25 -25.78
C ALA A 202 0.88 6.00 -26.67
N SER A 203 0.99 6.21 -27.98
CA SER A 203 1.20 5.15 -28.97
C SER A 203 2.69 4.99 -29.26
N SER A 204 3.19 3.75 -29.43
CA SER A 204 4.61 3.55 -29.77
C SER A 204 4.91 3.71 -31.27
N GLY A 205 3.87 3.73 -32.11
CA GLY A 205 3.98 3.88 -33.56
C GLY A 205 4.67 2.72 -34.31
N ARG A 206 5.15 1.67 -33.61
CA ARG A 206 5.90 0.56 -34.24
C ARG A 206 5.02 -0.36 -35.07
N PHE A 207 3.83 -0.67 -34.55
CA PHE A 207 2.83 -1.50 -35.22
C PHE A 207 1.46 -0.91 -34.96
N SER A 208 0.66 -0.77 -36.02
CA SER A 208 -0.74 -0.36 -35.92
C SER A 208 -1.61 -1.10 -36.91
N VAL A 209 -2.72 -1.65 -36.43
CA VAL A 209 -3.77 -2.27 -37.24
C VAL A 209 -5.06 -1.50 -37.03
N ASN A 210 -5.62 -0.96 -38.12
CA ASN A 210 -6.92 -0.31 -38.08
C ASN A 210 -8.00 -1.32 -38.43
N VAL A 211 -8.99 -1.42 -37.57
CA VAL A 211 -10.17 -2.26 -37.73
C VAL A 211 -11.39 -1.38 -37.62
N TRP A 212 -12.31 -1.51 -38.57
CA TRP A 212 -13.67 -1.00 -38.44
C TRP A 212 -14.60 -2.15 -38.15
N GLY A 213 -15.63 -1.92 -37.36
CA GLY A 213 -16.70 -2.87 -37.15
C GLY A 213 -17.94 -2.20 -36.62
N TRP A 214 -19.01 -2.97 -36.53
CA TRP A 214 -20.27 -2.51 -35.98
C TRP A 214 -20.92 -3.58 -35.09
N ILE A 215 -21.80 -3.12 -34.21
CA ILE A 215 -22.55 -3.94 -33.27
C ILE A 215 -23.99 -3.44 -33.20
N SER A 216 -24.94 -4.37 -33.12
CA SER A 216 -26.36 -4.09 -32.90
C SER A 216 -26.88 -4.89 -31.70
N VAL A 217 -28.19 -4.79 -31.43
CA VAL A 217 -28.86 -5.59 -30.40
C VAL A 217 -28.76 -7.10 -30.66
N GLU A 218 -28.64 -7.50 -31.92
CA GLU A 218 -28.54 -8.91 -32.33
C GLU A 218 -27.13 -9.47 -32.15
N GLY A 219 -26.13 -8.61 -32.00
CA GLY A 219 -24.74 -9.00 -31.76
C GLY A 219 -23.73 -8.21 -32.60
N PRO A 220 -22.45 -8.64 -32.58
CA PRO A 220 -21.40 -8.05 -33.39
C PRO A 220 -21.62 -8.39 -34.86
N GLY A 221 -21.53 -7.37 -35.72
CA GLY A 221 -21.57 -7.51 -37.16
C GLY A 221 -20.22 -7.86 -37.77
N CYS A 222 -20.09 -7.62 -39.08
CA CYS A 222 -18.81 -7.80 -39.75
C CYS A 222 -17.80 -6.72 -39.33
N TYR A 223 -16.53 -7.12 -39.27
CA TYR A 223 -15.42 -6.19 -39.17
C TYR A 223 -14.58 -6.23 -40.44
N ARG A 224 -13.90 -5.14 -40.72
CA ARG A 224 -12.95 -5.06 -41.83
C ARG A 224 -11.66 -4.40 -41.35
N GLN A 225 -10.55 -4.98 -41.78
CA GLN A 225 -9.22 -4.44 -41.56
C GLN A 225 -8.78 -3.73 -42.85
N TYR A 226 -8.36 -2.47 -42.74
CA TYR A 226 -8.01 -1.68 -43.94
C TYR A 226 -6.53 -1.28 -43.99
N ASN A 227 -5.83 -1.21 -42.85
CA ASN A 227 -4.41 -0.80 -42.81
C ASN A 227 -3.59 -1.70 -41.88
N LYS A 228 -2.45 -2.19 -42.38
CA LYS A 228 -1.41 -2.90 -41.62
C LYS A 228 -0.07 -2.19 -41.84
N PHE A 229 0.19 -1.13 -41.08
CA PHE A 229 1.45 -0.41 -41.17
C PHE A 229 2.49 -1.01 -40.23
N PHE A 230 3.60 -1.47 -40.81
CA PHE A 230 4.84 -1.79 -40.09
C PHE A 230 5.82 -0.64 -40.30
N ARG A 231 6.12 0.13 -39.25
CA ARG A 231 7.25 1.05 -39.30
C ARG A 231 8.47 0.29 -38.80
N ILE A 232 9.34 -0.15 -39.71
CA ILE A 232 10.70 -0.56 -39.38
C ILE A 232 11.41 0.73 -38.96
N ILE A 233 11.60 0.93 -37.66
CA ILE A 233 12.49 1.99 -37.18
C ILE A 233 13.90 1.47 -37.46
N LEU A 234 14.51 1.88 -38.57
CA LEU A 234 15.96 1.86 -38.69
C LEU A 234 16.46 2.86 -37.65
N SER A 235 17.04 2.34 -36.56
CA SER A 235 17.79 3.17 -35.62
C SER A 235 19.04 3.68 -36.32
N SER A 236 18.98 4.88 -36.90
CA SER A 236 20.19 5.65 -37.20
C SER A 236 20.74 6.15 -35.86
N SER A 237 21.75 5.46 -35.37
CA SER A 237 22.62 5.91 -34.28
C SER A 237 23.40 7.15 -34.76
N MET A 238 23.34 8.24 -33.98
CA MET A 238 24.40 9.23 -33.87
C MET A 238 24.83 9.27 -32.41
#